data_AF-A0A9X9AAL7-F1
#
_entry.id   AF-A0A9X9AAL7-F1
#
_cell.length_a   1.000
_cell.length_b   1.000
_cell.length_c   1.000
_cell.angle_alpha   90.00
_cell.angle_beta   90.00
_cell.angle_gamma   90.00
#
_symmetry.space_group_name_H-M   'P 1'
#
loop_
_entity.id
_entity.type
_entity.pdbx_description
1 polymer ?
#
loop_
_entity_poly.entity_id
_entity_poly.type
_entity_poly.pdbx_seq_one_letter_code
_entity_poly.pdbx_strand_id
1 'polypeptide(L)'
;NSEKHSTEIKHEGVEDFIVATVDASLFAQNLALAAESLGYGICYIGGIRNNPREVSELLHLPDKVYPVFGMTVGVPDEEHGVKPRLPVAAVLHENGYDEQKYDELLNEYDETMNAYYKERPSNKKNVTWTESMSSFMSKEKRMHMKEFLSEKGLNKK
;
A
#
# COMPACT_ATOMS: atom_id res chain seq x y z
N ASN A 1 18.41 21.17 10.08
CA ASN A 1 19.25 21.81 9.03
C ASN A 1 18.72 23.19 8.64
N SER A 2 17.44 23.34 8.33
CA SER A 2 16.81 24.66 8.09
C SER A 2 17.01 25.68 9.22
N GLU A 3 16.80 25.28 10.47
CA GLU A 3 17.04 26.13 11.65
C GLU A 3 18.52 26.55 11.79
N LYS A 4 19.44 25.69 11.35
CA LYS A 4 20.88 26.00 11.34
C LYS A 4 21.26 26.98 10.24
N HIS A 5 20.39 27.20 9.26
CA HIS A 5 20.63 28.04 8.08
C HIS A 5 19.58 29.15 7.93
N SER A 6 18.77 29.42 8.96
CA SER A 6 17.69 30.43 8.95
C SER A 6 16.81 30.36 7.70
N THR A 7 16.56 29.16 7.20
CA THR A 7 15.80 28.94 5.96
C THR A 7 14.41 28.42 6.30
N GLU A 8 13.37 29.10 5.81
CA GLU A 8 11.99 28.61 5.92
C GLU A 8 11.80 27.39 5.01
N ILE A 9 11.24 26.30 5.56
CA ILE A 9 10.91 25.13 4.74
C ILE A 9 9.43 25.11 4.35
N LYS A 10 9.20 25.01 3.05
CA LYS A 10 7.88 24.88 2.42
C LYS A 10 7.66 23.40 2.11
N HIS A 11 6.66 22.79 2.76
CA HIS A 11 6.35 21.35 2.65
C HIS A 11 4.85 21.06 2.47
N GLU A 12 4.10 22.07 2.03
CA GLU A 12 2.64 22.00 1.97
C GLU A 12 2.11 21.43 0.65
N GLY A 13 2.98 21.23 -0.36
CA GLY A 13 2.58 20.84 -1.69
C GLY A 13 2.33 19.34 -1.83
N VAL A 14 1.59 18.97 -2.89
CA VAL A 14 1.43 17.57 -3.33
C VAL A 14 2.78 16.87 -3.54
N GLU A 15 3.77 17.58 -4.09
CA GLU A 15 5.10 17.02 -4.36
C GLU A 15 5.80 16.54 -3.09
N ASP A 16 5.86 17.38 -2.05
CA ASP A 16 6.46 16.99 -0.76
C ASP A 16 5.74 15.77 -0.15
N PHE A 17 4.42 15.71 -0.30
CA PHE A 17 3.64 14.56 0.14
C PHE A 17 3.99 13.29 -0.64
N ILE A 18 4.16 13.36 -1.96
CA ILE A 18 4.59 12.23 -2.78
C ILE A 18 5.99 11.77 -2.37
N VAL A 19 6.95 12.70 -2.26
CA VAL A 19 8.33 12.42 -1.84
C VAL A 19 8.33 11.69 -0.48
N ALA A 20 7.66 12.24 0.53
CA ALA A 20 7.61 11.62 1.86
C ALA A 20 6.98 10.22 1.84
N THR A 21 5.96 10.01 1.00
CA THR A 21 5.27 8.72 0.87
C THR A 21 6.15 7.67 0.18
N VAL A 22 6.85 8.07 -0.88
CA VAL A 22 7.76 7.20 -1.63
C VAL A 22 8.95 6.81 -0.75
N ASP A 23 9.58 7.77 -0.06
CA ASP A 23 10.70 7.50 0.84
C ASP A 23 10.35 6.48 1.93
N ALA A 24 9.19 6.67 2.58
CA ALA A 24 8.70 5.73 3.60
C ALA A 24 8.44 4.33 3.00
N SER A 25 7.92 4.26 1.77
CA SER A 25 7.62 2.99 1.08
C SER A 25 8.88 2.23 0.68
N LEU A 26 9.90 2.94 0.17
CA LEU A 26 11.20 2.35 -0.18
C LEU A 26 11.93 1.83 1.07
N PHE A 27 11.94 2.61 2.15
CA PHE A 27 12.49 2.17 3.44
C PHE A 27 11.79 0.90 3.93
N ALA A 28 10.45 0.90 3.93
CA ALA A 28 9.68 -0.22 4.42
C ALA A 28 9.91 -1.48 3.58
N GLN A 29 10.02 -1.36 2.26
CA GLN A 29 10.28 -2.53 1.41
C GLN A 29 11.67 -3.11 1.63
N ASN A 30 12.69 -2.27 1.85
CA ASN A 30 14.01 -2.75 2.25
C ASN A 30 13.99 -3.43 3.62
N LEU A 31 13.22 -2.90 4.59
CA LEU A 31 13.04 -3.53 5.88
C LEU A 31 12.35 -4.89 5.77
N ALA A 32 11.31 -5.00 4.94
CA ALA A 32 10.60 -6.25 4.67
C ALA A 32 11.57 -7.30 4.10
N LEU A 33 12.35 -6.95 3.06
CA LEU A 33 13.34 -7.85 2.48
C LEU A 33 14.40 -8.27 3.51
N ALA A 34 14.90 -7.34 4.32
CA ALA A 34 15.88 -7.65 5.35
C ALA A 34 15.31 -8.62 6.40
N ALA A 35 14.10 -8.36 6.88
CA ALA A 35 13.41 -9.22 7.85
C ALA A 35 13.19 -10.64 7.29
N GLU A 36 12.65 -10.76 6.08
CA GLU A 36 12.41 -12.05 5.40
C GLU A 36 13.72 -12.80 5.15
N SER A 37 14.81 -12.10 4.80
CA SER A 37 16.13 -12.71 4.60
C SER A 37 16.72 -13.32 5.89
N LEU A 38 16.27 -12.84 7.05
CA LEU A 38 16.65 -13.33 8.37
C LEU A 38 15.67 -14.39 8.91
N GLY A 39 14.67 -14.80 8.13
CA GLY A 39 13.67 -15.81 8.52
C GLY A 39 12.47 -15.25 9.29
N TYR A 40 12.30 -13.92 9.36
CA TYR A 40 11.10 -13.31 9.93
C TYR A 40 9.98 -13.19 8.90
N GLY A 41 8.73 -13.28 9.35
CA GLY A 41 7.56 -12.91 8.56
C GLY A 41 7.18 -11.44 8.76
N ILE A 42 6.60 -10.82 7.73
CA ILE A 42 6.10 -9.46 7.77
C ILE A 42 4.66 -9.34 7.29
N CYS A 43 3.96 -8.31 7.75
CA CYS A 43 2.70 -7.90 7.15
C CYS A 43 2.51 -6.38 7.24
N TYR A 44 2.26 -5.74 6.08
CA TYR A 44 1.90 -4.34 6.00
C TYR A 44 0.48 -4.09 6.50
N ILE A 45 0.33 -3.12 7.39
CA ILE A 45 -0.94 -2.74 8.01
C ILE A 45 -1.39 -1.38 7.49
N GLY A 46 -2.02 -1.38 6.31
CA GLY A 46 -2.67 -0.18 5.77
C GLY A 46 -3.93 0.23 6.55
N GLY A 47 -4.38 -0.58 7.52
CA GLY A 47 -5.55 -0.33 8.37
C GLY A 47 -5.38 0.85 9.33
N ILE A 48 -4.14 1.24 9.65
CA ILE A 48 -3.88 2.38 10.55
C ILE A 48 -4.45 3.71 10.00
N ARG A 49 -4.68 3.79 8.68
CA ARG A 49 -5.33 4.94 8.02
C ARG A 49 -6.84 5.01 8.20
N ASN A 50 -7.45 4.04 8.88
CA ASN A 50 -8.86 4.12 9.23
C ASN A 50 -9.11 5.21 10.28
N ASN A 51 -8.23 5.31 11.28
CA ASN A 51 -8.31 6.26 12.39
C ASN A 51 -6.96 7.00 12.54
N PRO A 52 -6.56 7.81 11.55
CA PRO A 52 -5.20 8.34 11.48
C PRO A 52 -4.93 9.43 12.53
N ARG A 53 -5.97 10.10 13.04
CA ARG A 53 -5.86 11.12 14.11
C ARG A 53 -5.49 10.44 15.42
N GLU A 54 -6.24 9.40 15.79
CA GLU A 54 -6.04 8.61 17.00
C GLU A 54 -4.67 7.91 16.99
N VAL A 55 -4.25 7.37 15.84
CA VAL A 55 -2.89 6.82 15.67
C VAL A 55 -1.83 7.91 15.86
N SER A 56 -2.06 9.10 15.32
CA SER A 56 -1.12 10.22 15.45
C SER A 56 -1.02 10.71 16.89
N GLU A 57 -2.13 10.80 17.61
CA GLU A 57 -2.17 11.17 19.03
C GLU A 57 -1.46 10.13 19.89
N LEU A 58 -1.77 8.84 19.71
CA LEU A 58 -1.15 7.75 20.45
C LEU A 58 0.38 7.73 20.30
N LEU A 59 0.87 7.99 19.09
CA LEU A 59 2.30 8.01 18.77
C LEU A 59 2.93 9.40 18.95
N HIS A 60 2.17 10.39 19.43
CA HIS A 60 2.61 11.77 19.61
C HIS A 60 3.25 12.37 18.34
N LEU A 61 2.68 12.07 17.17
CA LEU A 61 3.20 12.55 15.88
C LEU A 61 2.99 14.07 15.77
N PRO A 62 4.06 14.86 15.54
CA PRO A 62 3.94 16.30 15.41
C PRO A 62 3.26 16.69 14.09
N ASP A 63 3.13 17.99 13.86
CA ASP A 63 2.72 18.51 12.56
C ASP A 63 3.71 18.09 11.46
N LYS A 64 3.20 17.98 10.23
CA LYS A 64 3.94 17.55 9.03
C LYS A 64 4.43 16.10 9.07
N VAL A 65 3.97 15.30 10.04
CA VAL A 65 4.20 13.86 10.12
C VAL A 65 2.86 13.13 10.07
N TYR A 66 2.78 12.08 9.27
CA TYR A 66 1.57 11.29 9.13
C TYR A 66 1.86 9.78 8.98
N PRO A 67 0.96 8.91 9.44
CA PRO A 67 1.14 7.47 9.35
C PRO A 67 0.80 6.93 7.94
N VAL A 68 1.81 6.46 7.19
CA VAL A 68 1.61 5.84 5.87
C VAL A 68 1.02 4.43 5.99
N PHE A 69 1.67 3.55 6.75
CA PHE A 69 1.24 2.19 7.07
C PHE A 69 1.96 1.69 8.33
N GLY A 70 1.42 0.66 8.97
CA GLY A 70 2.14 -0.10 9.99
C GLY A 70 2.86 -1.29 9.35
N MET A 71 3.76 -1.92 10.10
CA MET A 71 4.38 -3.18 9.70
C MET A 71 4.51 -4.06 10.94
N THR A 72 4.01 -5.29 10.84
CA THR A 72 4.31 -6.34 11.82
C THR A 72 5.53 -7.11 11.34
N VAL A 73 6.40 -7.49 12.28
CA VAL A 73 7.59 -8.32 12.03
C VAL A 73 7.69 -9.33 13.18
N GLY A 74 7.87 -10.61 12.87
CA GLY A 74 7.92 -11.65 13.90
C GLY A 74 8.31 -13.02 13.35
N VAL A 75 8.50 -13.98 14.25
CA VAL A 75 8.78 -15.37 13.87
C VAL A 75 7.47 -16.00 13.37
N PRO A 76 7.41 -16.52 12.13
CA PRO A 76 6.20 -17.15 11.60
C PRO A 76 5.87 -18.43 12.39
N ASP A 77 4.60 -18.56 12.80
CA ASP A 77 4.05 -19.82 13.34
C ASP A 77 3.50 -20.73 12.22
N GLU A 78 3.13 -20.12 11.09
CA GLU A 78 2.64 -20.79 9.89
C GLU A 78 3.28 -20.20 8.64
N GLU A 79 3.51 -21.05 7.64
CA GLU A 79 3.85 -20.61 6.28
C GLU A 79 2.58 -20.52 5.43
N HIS A 80 2.43 -19.41 4.71
CA HIS A 80 1.32 -19.22 3.77
C HIS A 80 1.81 -19.33 2.34
N GLY A 81 0.99 -19.99 1.49
CA GLY A 81 1.26 -20.06 0.06
C GLY A 81 1.33 -18.67 -0.59
N VAL A 82 2.19 -18.56 -1.60
CA VAL A 82 2.35 -17.33 -2.37
C VAL A 82 1.10 -17.08 -3.21
N LYS A 83 0.45 -15.93 -2.98
CA LYS A 83 -0.67 -15.50 -3.81
C LYS A 83 -0.18 -15.16 -5.23
N PRO A 84 -0.80 -15.68 -6.30
CA PRO A 84 -0.47 -15.30 -7.67
C PRO A 84 -0.50 -13.79 -7.88
N ARG A 85 0.32 -13.29 -8.81
CA ARG A 85 0.34 -11.90 -9.26
C ARG A 85 -0.21 -11.81 -10.67
N LEU A 86 -0.62 -10.60 -11.07
CA LEU A 86 -0.99 -10.32 -12.47
C LEU A 86 0.13 -10.80 -13.41
N PRO A 87 -0.21 -11.28 -14.62
CA PRO A 87 0.78 -11.60 -15.63
C PRO A 87 1.75 -10.44 -15.84
N VAL A 88 3.03 -10.73 -16.07
CA VAL A 88 4.04 -9.67 -16.29
C VAL A 88 3.63 -8.77 -17.46
N ALA A 89 3.05 -9.35 -18.52
CA ALA A 89 2.53 -8.62 -19.65
C ALA A 89 1.42 -7.62 -19.27
N ALA A 90 0.70 -7.81 -18.16
CA ALA A 90 -0.32 -6.85 -17.68
C ALA A 90 0.28 -5.69 -16.87
N VAL A 91 1.55 -5.78 -16.45
CA VAL A 91 2.20 -4.79 -15.57
C VAL A 91 3.34 -4.06 -16.29
N LEU A 92 4.10 -4.77 -17.12
CA LEU A 92 5.17 -4.23 -17.93
C LEU A 92 4.59 -3.74 -19.27
N HIS A 93 4.97 -2.54 -19.66
CA HIS A 93 4.60 -1.92 -20.92
C HIS A 93 5.86 -1.42 -21.62
N GLU A 94 5.98 -1.70 -22.91
CA GLU A 94 7.10 -1.25 -23.72
C GLU A 94 6.69 -0.03 -24.53
N ASN A 95 7.47 1.05 -24.42
CA ASN A 95 7.28 2.33 -25.10
C ASN A 95 6.03 3.13 -24.67
N GLY A 96 4.86 2.51 -24.64
CA GLY A 96 3.58 3.16 -24.33
C GLY A 96 2.66 2.26 -23.53
N TYR A 97 1.72 2.88 -22.82
CA TYR A 97 0.66 2.15 -22.14
C TYR A 97 -0.24 1.49 -23.18
N ASP A 98 -0.50 0.20 -22.99
CA ASP A 98 -1.26 -0.63 -23.92
C ASP A 98 -2.41 -1.25 -23.12
N GLU A 99 -3.61 -0.75 -23.37
CA GLU A 99 -4.82 -1.21 -22.70
C GLU A 99 -5.51 -2.34 -23.46
N GLN A 100 -5.16 -2.58 -24.73
CA GLN A 100 -5.85 -3.54 -25.60
C GLN A 100 -5.63 -4.98 -25.13
N LYS A 101 -4.50 -5.24 -24.46
CA LYS A 101 -4.16 -6.54 -23.87
C LYS A 101 -4.97 -6.91 -22.62
N TYR A 102 -5.70 -5.97 -22.00
CA TYR A 102 -6.32 -6.24 -20.70
C TYR A 102 -7.49 -7.22 -20.75
N ASP A 103 -8.32 -7.19 -21.79
CA ASP A 103 -9.49 -8.08 -21.87
C ASP A 103 -9.06 -9.56 -21.83
N GLU A 104 -8.01 -9.92 -22.57
CA GLU A 104 -7.45 -11.28 -22.56
C GLU A 104 -6.73 -11.59 -21.23
N LEU A 105 -5.77 -10.75 -20.83
CA LEU A 105 -4.93 -11.01 -19.66
C LEU A 105 -5.71 -11.03 -18.34
N LEU A 106 -6.79 -10.26 -18.22
CA LEU A 106 -7.63 -10.26 -17.02
C LEU A 106 -8.51 -11.51 -16.95
N ASN A 107 -8.99 -12.03 -18.08
CA ASN A 107 -9.75 -13.28 -18.11
C ASN A 107 -8.87 -14.48 -17.69
N GLU A 108 -7.64 -14.57 -18.22
CA GLU A 108 -6.68 -15.60 -17.83
C GLU A 108 -6.31 -15.52 -16.33
N TYR A 109 -6.12 -14.29 -15.84
CA TYR A 109 -5.77 -14.08 -14.45
C TYR A 109 -6.95 -14.37 -13.50
N ASP A 110 -8.18 -14.15 -13.95
CA ASP A 110 -9.39 -14.51 -13.21
C ASP A 110 -9.53 -16.02 -13.04
N GLU A 111 -9.24 -16.81 -14.07
CA GLU A 111 -9.18 -18.29 -13.96
C GLU A 111 -8.10 -18.72 -12.96
N THR A 112 -6.90 -18.14 -13.06
CA THR A 112 -5.78 -18.39 -12.13
C THR A 112 -6.17 -18.11 -10.68
N MET A 113 -6.81 -16.97 -10.44
CA MET A 113 -7.19 -16.52 -9.11
C MET A 113 -8.36 -17.31 -8.54
N ASN A 114 -9.32 -17.73 -9.38
CA ASN A 114 -10.41 -18.59 -8.98
C ASN A 114 -9.90 -19.98 -8.55
N ALA A 115 -9.00 -20.58 -9.34
CA ALA A 115 -8.35 -21.85 -8.99
C ALA A 115 -7.58 -21.74 -7.67
N TYR A 116 -6.75 -20.70 -7.53
CA TYR A 116 -5.99 -20.44 -6.29
C TYR A 116 -6.89 -20.37 -5.04
N TYR A 117 -8.01 -19.63 -5.10
CA TYR A 117 -8.91 -19.52 -3.95
C TYR A 117 -9.70 -20.79 -3.65
N LYS A 118 -9.93 -21.67 -4.63
CA LYS A 118 -10.56 -22.99 -4.41
C LYS A 118 -9.63 -23.97 -3.72
N GLU A 119 -8.34 -23.94 -4.09
CA GLU A 119 -7.32 -24.87 -3.60
C GLU A 119 -6.71 -24.45 -2.26
N ARG A 120 -6.80 -23.18 -1.90
CA ARG A 120 -6.22 -22.64 -0.66
C ARG A 120 -6.70 -23.41 0.59
N PRO A 121 -5.80 -23.77 1.54
CA PRO A 121 -6.18 -24.55 2.73
C PRO A 121 -7.12 -23.79 3.68
N SER A 122 -7.07 -22.45 3.68
CA SER A 122 -7.89 -21.58 4.52
C SER A 122 -8.53 -20.47 3.68
N ASN A 123 -9.66 -19.93 4.15
CA ASN A 123 -10.40 -18.86 3.47
C ASN A 123 -10.75 -19.18 2.00
N LYS A 124 -11.24 -20.40 1.74
CA LYS A 124 -11.67 -20.83 0.40
C LYS A 124 -12.79 -19.92 -0.12
N LYS A 125 -12.67 -19.51 -1.37
CA LYS A 125 -13.65 -18.63 -2.03
C LYS A 125 -13.83 -19.08 -3.48
N ASN A 126 -15.00 -18.79 -4.03
CA ASN A 126 -15.26 -18.89 -5.45
C ASN A 126 -15.46 -17.46 -5.98
N VAL A 127 -14.35 -16.76 -6.19
CA VAL A 127 -14.32 -15.36 -6.65
C VAL A 127 -13.19 -15.17 -7.63
N THR A 128 -13.38 -14.30 -8.61
CA THR A 128 -12.30 -13.88 -9.51
C THR A 128 -11.58 -12.64 -8.97
N TRP A 129 -10.50 -12.23 -9.63
CA TRP A 129 -9.77 -11.01 -9.24
C TRP A 129 -10.53 -9.76 -9.66
N THR A 130 -11.08 -9.71 -10.88
CA THR A 130 -11.85 -8.56 -11.37
C THR A 130 -13.10 -8.32 -10.52
N GLU A 131 -13.85 -9.37 -10.15
CA GLU A 131 -14.98 -9.29 -9.22
C GLU A 131 -14.57 -8.70 -7.87
N SER A 132 -13.47 -9.22 -7.31
CA SER A 132 -12.93 -8.78 -6.02
C SER A 132 -12.51 -7.31 -6.07
N MET A 133 -11.83 -6.89 -7.15
CA MET A 133 -11.36 -5.52 -7.31
C MET A 133 -12.51 -4.56 -7.57
N SER A 134 -13.47 -4.92 -8.41
CA SER A 134 -14.69 -4.14 -8.66
C SER A 134 -15.47 -3.91 -7.36
N SER A 135 -15.69 -4.96 -6.56
CA SER A 135 -16.32 -4.83 -5.25
C SER A 135 -15.49 -3.97 -4.28
N PHE A 136 -14.16 -4.08 -4.31
CA PHE A 136 -13.29 -3.31 -3.45
C PHE A 136 -13.26 -1.81 -3.80
N MET A 137 -13.26 -1.49 -5.10
CA MET A 137 -13.12 -0.13 -5.65
C MET A 137 -14.45 0.61 -5.79
N SER A 138 -15.58 -0.09 -5.88
CA SER A 138 -16.92 0.52 -5.95
C SER A 138 -17.36 1.26 -4.68
N LYS A 139 -16.55 1.25 -3.62
CA LYS A 139 -16.83 1.93 -2.35
C LYS A 139 -15.77 2.99 -2.09
N GLU A 140 -16.19 4.23 -1.95
CA GLU A 140 -15.34 5.29 -1.42
C GLU A 140 -14.85 4.90 -0.02
N LYS A 141 -13.54 4.95 0.19
CA LYS A 141 -12.90 4.58 1.45
C LYS A 141 -12.05 5.73 1.93
N ARG A 142 -12.14 5.99 3.24
CA ARG A 142 -11.24 6.91 3.96
C ARG A 142 -11.24 8.33 3.40
N MET A 143 -12.41 8.84 3.04
CA MET A 143 -12.58 10.20 2.50
C MET A 143 -12.06 11.28 3.45
N HIS A 144 -12.03 10.99 4.76
CA HIS A 144 -11.46 11.84 5.80
C HIS A 144 -9.94 12.07 5.68
N MET A 145 -9.21 11.26 4.91
CA MET A 145 -7.76 11.41 4.76
C MET A 145 -7.35 12.74 4.15
N LYS A 146 -8.15 13.30 3.23
CA LYS A 146 -7.84 14.60 2.62
C LYS A 146 -7.83 15.71 3.67
N GLU A 147 -8.85 15.74 4.51
CA GLU A 147 -8.96 16.68 5.63
C GLU A 147 -7.83 16.47 6.64
N PHE A 148 -7.61 15.23 7.08
CA PHE A 148 -6.55 14.88 8.02
C PHE A 148 -5.14 15.30 7.54
N LEU A 149 -4.80 15.06 6.27
CA LEU A 149 -3.50 15.46 5.72
C LEU A 149 -3.35 16.98 5.72
N SER A 150 -4.40 17.70 5.32
CA SER A 150 -4.43 19.17 5.33
C SER A 150 -4.26 19.73 6.74
N GLU A 151 -4.95 19.16 7.74
CA GLU A 151 -4.78 19.50 9.16
C GLU A 151 -3.33 19.32 9.61
N LYS A 152 -2.69 18.22 9.19
CA LYS A 152 -1.26 17.95 9.45
C LYS A 152 -0.29 18.82 8.68
N GLY A 153 -0.75 19.78 7.86
CA GLY A 153 0.16 20.65 7.11
C GLY A 153 0.67 20.06 5.80
N LEU A 154 0.09 18.95 5.33
CA LEU A 154 0.52 18.21 4.15
C LEU A 154 -0.56 18.29 3.06
N ASN A 155 -0.16 18.29 1.79
CA ASN A 155 -1.09 18.26 0.65
C ASN A 155 -2.20 19.34 0.73
N LYS A 156 -1.83 20.57 1.08
CA LYS A 156 -2.75 21.71 1.22
C LYS A 156 -3.01 22.45 -0.09
N LYS A 157 -2.07 22.37 -1.03
CA LYS A 157 -2.05 23.12 -2.29
C LYS A 157 -1.80 22.15 -3.44
#